data_AF-A0A5C3L2Y1-F1
#
_entry.id   AF-A0A5C3L2Y1-F1
#
_cell.length_a   1.000
_cell.length_b   1.000
_cell.length_c   1.000
_cell.angle_alpha   90.00
_cell.angle_beta   90.00
_cell.angle_gamma   90.00
#
_symmetry.space_group_name_H-M   'P 1'
#
loop_
_entity.id
_entity.type
_entity.pdbx_description
1 polymer ?
#
loop_
_entity_poly.entity_id
_entity_poly.type
_entity_poly.pdbx_seq_one_letter_code
_entity_poly.pdbx_strand_id
1 'polypeptide(L)'
;DGFELLALHPILSSLVPRLARALSSLPAEKQQPWKNQFTRSVRLLFRVQARISDSISNERTLSVSEYIALRREIYASSILWDIVEVLDIISRPKGKNPAEKEKLRKITQCAIDAVSWATDIFAYASPSRCSSHNLVSLLITHKSLSVQGAMNYVGGMIKETLHEFHRLERELIPSSNDQDSASWGWLRSIGSVIRLGAEGGANSSASPNSYLGGINQDSATPDGWSLNTHWEDDTFDDPNVSSSHLARYILALKDYVIGSMHWGYETELFFGVKGDEVRSFGWVFLN
;
A
#
# COMPACT_ATOMS: atom_id res chain seq x y z
N ASP A 1 9.19 20.79 -13.00
CA ASP A 1 8.15 20.88 -11.95
C ASP A 1 7.37 19.56 -11.87
N GLY A 2 6.71 19.22 -10.75
CA GLY A 2 5.90 18.00 -10.61
C GLY A 2 4.69 17.99 -11.55
N PHE A 3 4.06 19.14 -11.75
CA PHE A 3 2.96 19.30 -12.72
C PHE A 3 3.41 19.07 -14.16
N GLU A 4 4.58 19.57 -14.55
CA GLU A 4 5.14 19.35 -15.88
C GLU A 4 5.39 17.87 -16.14
N LEU A 5 5.97 17.16 -15.16
CA LEU A 5 6.19 15.71 -15.28
C LEU A 5 4.86 14.95 -15.38
N LEU A 6 3.86 15.30 -14.57
CA LEU A 6 2.55 14.65 -14.62
C LEU A 6 1.81 14.94 -15.93
N ALA A 7 2.01 16.13 -16.52
CA ALA A 7 1.43 16.51 -17.80
C ALA A 7 1.95 15.66 -18.97
N LEU A 8 3.14 15.08 -18.84
CA LEU A 8 3.68 14.13 -19.83
C LEU A 8 3.02 12.75 -19.75
N HIS A 9 2.33 12.42 -18.65
CA HIS A 9 1.73 11.11 -18.47
C HIS A 9 0.37 11.02 -19.20
N PRO A 10 0.16 10.06 -20.12
CA PRO A 10 -1.03 10.02 -20.98
C PRO A 10 -2.36 10.04 -20.23
N ILE A 11 -2.41 9.32 -19.09
CA ILE A 11 -3.62 9.20 -18.26
C ILE A 11 -3.75 10.33 -17.24
N LEU A 12 -2.64 10.80 -16.67
CA LEU A 12 -2.65 11.68 -15.49
C LEU A 12 -2.60 13.17 -15.84
N SER A 13 -2.31 13.51 -17.10
CA SER A 13 -2.31 14.89 -17.61
C SER A 13 -3.64 15.61 -17.33
N SER A 14 -4.76 14.88 -17.37
CA SER A 14 -6.10 15.38 -17.08
C SER A 14 -6.30 15.87 -15.63
N LEU A 15 -5.44 15.43 -14.70
CA LEU A 15 -5.48 15.85 -13.30
C LEU A 15 -4.83 17.21 -13.09
N VAL A 16 -3.87 17.61 -13.94
CA VAL A 16 -3.06 18.81 -13.74
C VAL A 16 -3.91 20.07 -13.55
N PRO A 17 -4.92 20.38 -14.40
CA PRO A 17 -5.75 21.57 -14.21
C PRO A 17 -6.59 21.52 -12.91
N ARG A 18 -7.01 20.33 -12.49
CA ARG A 18 -7.81 20.15 -11.26
C ARG A 18 -6.96 20.38 -10.02
N LEU A 19 -5.76 19.82 -10.01
CA LEU A 19 -4.81 19.98 -8.91
C LEU A 19 -4.28 21.41 -8.82
N ALA A 20 -4.06 22.08 -9.94
CA ALA A 20 -3.70 23.50 -9.95
C ALA A 20 -4.78 24.37 -9.29
N ARG A 21 -6.07 24.10 -9.57
CA ARG A 21 -7.19 24.80 -8.92
C ARG A 21 -7.31 24.49 -7.42
N ALA A 22 -7.11 23.23 -7.03
CA ALA A 22 -7.10 22.85 -5.62
C ALA A 22 -5.95 23.55 -4.88
N LEU A 23 -4.75 23.55 -5.48
CA LEU A 23 -3.58 24.23 -4.93
C LEU A 23 -3.81 25.74 -4.77
N SER A 24 -4.43 26.41 -5.74
CA SER A 24 -4.75 27.84 -5.62
C SER A 24 -5.76 28.16 -4.52
N SER A 25 -6.51 27.16 -4.05
CA SER A 25 -7.47 27.30 -2.96
C SER A 25 -6.81 27.15 -1.58
N LEU A 26 -5.57 26.65 -1.51
CA LEU A 26 -4.81 26.56 -0.27
C LEU A 26 -4.27 27.95 0.15
N PRO A 27 -4.09 28.18 1.47
CA PRO A 27 -3.36 29.34 1.98
C PRO A 27 -1.97 29.46 1.34
N ALA A 28 -1.54 30.69 1.03
CA ALA A 28 -0.31 30.96 0.27
C ALA A 28 0.94 30.30 0.88
N GLU A 29 1.01 30.25 2.21
CA GLU A 29 2.08 29.62 2.98
C GLU A 29 2.15 28.09 2.81
N LYS A 30 1.05 27.43 2.43
CA LYS A 30 0.98 25.98 2.20
C LYS A 30 1.22 25.57 0.75
N GLN A 31 1.08 26.49 -0.20
CA GLN A 31 1.15 26.17 -1.63
C GLN A 31 2.52 25.64 -2.05
N GLN A 32 3.60 26.35 -1.72
CA GLN A 32 4.95 25.94 -2.12
C GLN A 32 5.43 24.66 -1.41
N PRO A 33 5.23 24.48 -0.08
CA PRO A 33 5.53 23.21 0.58
C PRO A 33 4.80 22.03 -0.06
N TRP A 34 3.49 22.15 -0.29
CA TRP A 34 2.72 21.09 -0.94
C TRP A 34 3.22 20.81 -2.36
N LYS A 35 3.54 21.84 -3.14
CA LYS A 35 4.06 21.69 -4.51
C LYS A 35 5.41 20.97 -4.54
N ASN A 36 6.29 21.25 -3.58
CA ASN A 36 7.58 20.57 -3.44
C ASN A 36 7.38 19.08 -3.11
N GLN A 37 6.50 18.80 -2.16
CA GLN A 37 6.09 17.44 -1.79
C GLN A 37 5.50 16.68 -2.99
N PHE A 38 4.52 17.26 -3.66
CA PHE A 38 3.90 16.68 -4.85
C PHE A 38 4.92 16.37 -5.95
N THR A 39 5.86 17.29 -6.18
CA THR A 39 6.94 17.08 -7.16
C THR A 39 7.83 15.89 -6.80
N ARG A 40 8.13 15.67 -5.52
CA ARG A 40 8.90 14.50 -5.08
C ARG A 40 8.10 13.21 -5.30
N SER A 41 6.82 13.17 -4.95
CA SER A 41 5.95 12.02 -5.18
C SER A 41 5.83 11.66 -6.65
N VAL A 42 5.66 12.65 -7.53
CA VAL A 42 5.66 12.42 -8.98
C VAL A 42 6.99 11.85 -9.45
N ARG A 43 8.11 12.44 -9.05
CA ARG A 43 9.45 11.92 -9.41
C ARG A 43 9.68 10.49 -8.93
N LEU A 44 9.18 10.15 -7.74
CA LEU A 44 9.28 8.81 -7.19
C LEU A 44 8.52 7.79 -8.05
N LEU A 45 7.28 8.10 -8.45
CA LEU A 45 6.51 7.27 -9.39
C LEU A 45 7.28 7.01 -10.69
N PHE A 46 7.77 8.07 -11.35
CA PHE A 46 8.49 7.93 -12.62
C PHE A 46 9.79 7.11 -12.47
N ARG A 47 10.54 7.30 -11.37
CA ARG A 47 11.75 6.50 -11.08
C ARG A 47 11.44 5.02 -10.90
N VAL A 48 10.37 4.71 -10.15
CA VAL A 48 9.94 3.34 -9.92
C VAL A 48 9.45 2.68 -11.21
N GLN A 49 8.65 3.39 -12.01
CA GLN A 49 8.21 2.92 -13.33
C GLN A 49 9.39 2.67 -14.27
N ALA A 50 10.39 3.56 -14.29
CA ALA A 50 11.60 3.38 -15.10
C ALA A 50 12.37 2.13 -14.68
N ARG A 51 12.53 1.86 -13.38
CA ARG A 51 13.22 0.67 -12.87
C ARG A 51 12.49 -0.63 -13.23
N ILE A 52 11.16 -0.65 -13.13
CA ILE A 52 10.36 -1.81 -13.53
C ILE A 52 10.38 -2.01 -15.06
N SER A 53 10.32 -0.91 -15.82
CA SER A 53 10.46 -0.98 -17.28
C SER A 53 11.83 -1.51 -17.69
N ASP A 54 12.90 -1.10 -17.01
CA ASP A 54 14.26 -1.59 -17.25
C ASP A 54 14.38 -3.09 -16.93
N SER A 55 13.84 -3.54 -15.79
CA SER A 55 13.86 -4.98 -15.47
C SER A 55 13.03 -5.82 -16.44
N ILE A 56 11.91 -5.30 -16.95
CA ILE A 56 11.14 -5.95 -18.01
C ILE A 56 11.96 -6.03 -19.30
N SER A 57 12.53 -4.92 -19.77
CA SER A 57 13.28 -4.84 -21.03
C SER A 57 14.53 -5.73 -21.05
N ASN A 58 15.16 -5.91 -19.89
CA ASN A 58 16.35 -6.75 -19.74
C ASN A 58 16.02 -8.18 -19.24
N GLU A 59 14.74 -8.56 -19.18
CA GLU A 59 14.26 -9.86 -18.67
C GLU A 59 14.81 -10.21 -17.27
N ARG A 60 15.10 -9.18 -16.48
CA ARG A 60 15.68 -9.33 -15.14
C ARG A 60 14.58 -9.68 -14.15
N THR A 61 14.71 -10.85 -13.54
CA THR A 61 13.84 -11.23 -12.41
C THR A 61 14.25 -10.45 -11.17
N LEU A 62 13.34 -9.63 -10.63
CA LEU A 62 13.54 -8.88 -9.39
C LEU A 62 13.60 -9.83 -8.19
N SER A 63 14.36 -9.48 -7.15
CA SER A 63 14.22 -10.17 -5.86
C SER A 63 12.88 -9.81 -5.20
N VAL A 64 12.39 -10.66 -4.31
CA VAL A 64 11.12 -10.40 -3.58
C VAL A 64 11.20 -9.08 -2.81
N SER A 65 12.33 -8.81 -2.15
CA SER A 65 12.55 -7.60 -1.35
C SER A 65 12.64 -6.34 -2.22
N GLU A 66 13.33 -6.42 -3.36
CA GLU A 66 13.41 -5.32 -4.32
C GLU A 66 12.02 -4.98 -4.89
N TYR A 67 11.26 -6.00 -5.27
CA TYR A 67 9.91 -5.81 -5.78
C TYR A 67 9.00 -5.19 -4.73
N ILE A 68 9.00 -5.65 -3.47
CA ILE A 68 8.17 -5.06 -2.40
C ILE A 68 8.49 -3.57 -2.22
N ALA A 69 9.76 -3.17 -2.30
CA ALA A 69 10.15 -1.76 -2.20
C ALA A 69 9.59 -0.93 -3.37
N LEU A 70 9.71 -1.41 -4.61
CA LEU A 70 9.16 -0.75 -5.80
C LEU A 70 7.62 -0.70 -5.77
N ARG A 71 7.00 -1.79 -5.32
CA ARG A 71 5.56 -2.03 -5.39
C ARG A 71 4.73 -1.03 -4.60
N ARG A 72 5.30 -0.43 -3.55
CA ARG A 72 4.67 0.61 -2.72
C ARG A 72 4.33 1.88 -3.51
N GLU A 73 5.08 2.19 -4.57
CA GLU A 73 4.96 3.47 -5.29
C GLU A 73 4.57 3.33 -6.75
N ILE A 74 4.66 2.13 -7.34
CA ILE A 74 4.32 1.92 -8.76
C ILE A 74 2.87 2.30 -9.10
N TYR A 75 1.95 2.32 -8.12
CA TYR A 75 0.55 2.78 -8.27
C TYR A 75 0.30 4.18 -7.72
N ALA A 76 1.36 4.98 -7.56
CA ALA A 76 1.27 6.37 -7.18
C ALA A 76 0.70 6.60 -5.77
N SER A 77 0.97 5.71 -4.82
CA SER A 77 0.49 5.81 -3.43
C SER A 77 0.85 7.16 -2.80
N SER A 78 2.07 7.66 -2.99
CA SER A 78 2.46 8.99 -2.47
C SER A 78 1.65 10.13 -3.12
N ILE A 79 1.40 10.05 -4.44
CA ILE A 79 0.58 11.04 -5.15
C ILE A 79 -0.86 11.04 -4.62
N LEU A 80 -1.44 9.85 -4.36
CA LEU A 80 -2.79 9.73 -3.79
C LEU A 80 -2.91 10.53 -2.49
N TRP A 81 -1.95 10.37 -1.57
CA TRP A 81 -1.97 11.09 -0.29
C TRP A 81 -1.78 12.61 -0.47
N ASP A 82 -0.96 13.04 -1.42
CA ASP A 82 -0.82 14.47 -1.73
C ASP A 82 -2.13 15.06 -2.29
N ILE A 83 -2.87 14.30 -3.10
CA ILE A 83 -4.18 14.69 -3.63
C ILE A 83 -5.20 14.78 -2.50
N VAL A 84 -5.25 13.79 -1.61
CA VAL A 84 -6.15 13.81 -0.44
C VAL A 84 -5.92 15.04 0.43
N GLU A 85 -4.66 15.47 0.58
CA GLU A 85 -4.29 16.65 1.35
C GLU A 85 -4.64 17.97 0.65
N VAL A 86 -4.40 18.11 -0.66
CA VAL A 86 -4.74 19.34 -1.39
C VAL A 86 -6.24 19.57 -1.51
N LEU A 87 -7.03 18.49 -1.46
CA LEU A 87 -8.49 18.53 -1.45
C LEU A 87 -9.07 18.77 -0.05
N ASP A 88 -8.20 18.96 0.97
CA ASP A 88 -8.59 19.15 2.38
C ASP A 88 -9.52 18.04 2.92
N ILE A 89 -9.37 16.82 2.38
CA ILE A 89 -10.17 15.67 2.82
C ILE A 89 -9.60 15.18 4.16
N ILE A 90 -8.29 14.91 4.18
CA ILE A 90 -7.54 14.50 5.37
C ILE A 90 -6.15 15.14 5.31
N SER A 91 -5.75 15.85 6.37
CA SER A 91 -4.36 16.30 6.53
C SER A 91 -3.50 15.20 7.13
N ARG A 92 -2.25 15.07 6.68
CA ARG A 92 -1.31 14.09 7.22
C ARG A 92 -0.75 14.55 8.58
N PRO A 93 -0.86 13.76 9.66
CA PRO A 93 -0.23 14.10 10.93
C PRO A 93 1.29 14.00 10.79
N LYS A 94 2.02 14.99 11.31
CA LYS A 94 3.49 15.06 11.25
C LYS A 94 4.18 14.35 12.42
N GLY A 95 3.41 14.02 13.46
CA GLY A 95 3.90 13.46 14.71
C GLY A 95 4.44 14.56 15.64
N LYS A 96 4.40 14.31 16.94
CA LYS A 96 4.90 15.24 17.98
C LYS A 96 6.38 15.05 18.34
N ASN A 97 6.93 13.89 17.99
CA ASN A 97 8.29 13.50 18.32
C ASN A 97 8.77 12.43 17.32
N PRO A 98 10.08 12.13 17.26
CA PRO A 98 10.62 11.15 16.32
C PRO A 98 9.99 9.76 16.43
N ALA A 99 9.63 9.31 17.63
CA ALA A 99 9.01 8.00 17.83
C ALA A 99 7.58 7.95 17.25
N GLU A 100 6.79 8.99 17.45
CA GLU A 100 5.44 9.11 16.89
C GLU A 100 5.49 9.24 15.36
N LYS A 101 6.42 10.04 14.84
CA LYS A 101 6.68 10.18 13.39
C LYS A 101 6.99 8.83 12.75
N GLU A 102 7.83 8.02 13.39
CA GLU A 102 8.14 6.67 12.92
C GLU A 102 6.93 5.71 12.97
N LYS A 103 6.10 5.80 14.02
CA LYS A 103 4.86 5.01 14.09
C LYS A 103 3.87 5.40 13.00
N LEU A 104 3.70 6.70 12.74
CA LEU A 104 2.86 7.21 11.66
C LEU A 104 3.34 6.78 10.27
N ARG A 105 4.65 6.77 10.06
CA ARG A 105 5.26 6.24 8.85
C ARG A 105 4.95 4.75 8.69
N LYS A 106 5.18 3.95 9.74
CA LYS A 106 4.95 2.50 9.73
C LYS A 106 3.48 2.12 9.53
N ILE A 107 2.54 2.79 10.20
CA ILE A 107 1.11 2.46 10.06
C ILE A 107 0.61 2.78 8.65
N THR A 108 1.09 3.89 8.06
CA THR A 108 0.80 4.24 6.67
C THR A 108 1.37 3.21 5.70
N GLN A 109 2.62 2.80 5.92
CA GLN A 109 3.28 1.75 5.14
C GLN A 109 2.51 0.42 5.22
N CYS A 110 1.99 0.06 6.40
CA CYS A 110 1.19 -1.16 6.55
C CYS A 110 -0.07 -1.12 5.67
N ALA A 111 -0.78 0.01 5.61
CA ALA A 111 -1.94 0.16 4.74
C ALA A 111 -1.57 0.01 3.25
N ILE A 112 -0.48 0.65 2.83
CA ILE A 112 0.02 0.58 1.44
C ILE A 112 0.44 -0.86 1.08
N ASP A 113 1.17 -1.53 1.97
CA ASP A 113 1.63 -2.91 1.78
C ASP A 113 0.44 -3.88 1.67
N ALA A 114 -0.55 -3.76 2.56
CA ALA A 114 -1.75 -4.60 2.52
C ALA A 114 -2.52 -4.46 1.19
N VAL A 115 -2.76 -3.23 0.73
CA VAL A 115 -3.45 -2.96 -0.55
C VAL A 115 -2.62 -3.46 -1.73
N SER A 116 -1.31 -3.22 -1.69
CA SER A 116 -0.39 -3.61 -2.76
C SER A 116 -0.37 -5.12 -2.97
N TRP A 117 -0.23 -5.89 -1.89
CA TRP A 117 -0.15 -7.34 -1.97
C TRP A 117 -1.51 -7.99 -2.27
N ALA A 118 -2.61 -7.42 -1.78
CA ALA A 118 -3.96 -7.84 -2.17
C ALA A 118 -4.19 -7.65 -3.67
N THR A 119 -3.75 -6.51 -4.22
CA THR A 119 -3.84 -6.22 -5.65
C THR A 119 -3.02 -7.21 -6.47
N ASP A 120 -1.88 -7.67 -5.96
CA ASP A 120 -1.07 -8.68 -6.66
C ASP A 120 -1.76 -10.05 -6.70
N ILE A 121 -2.49 -10.44 -5.64
CA ILE A 121 -3.36 -11.63 -5.65
C ILE A 121 -4.43 -11.48 -6.74
N PHE A 122 -5.14 -10.34 -6.77
CA PHE A 122 -6.18 -10.08 -7.77
C PHE A 122 -5.64 -10.06 -9.21
N ALA A 123 -4.48 -9.43 -9.42
CA ALA A 123 -3.84 -9.35 -10.73
C ALA A 123 -3.33 -10.71 -11.21
N TYR A 124 -2.80 -11.55 -10.33
CA TYR A 124 -2.35 -12.89 -10.69
C TYR A 124 -3.52 -13.79 -11.11
N ALA A 125 -4.66 -13.64 -10.44
CA ALA A 125 -5.91 -14.31 -10.81
C ALA A 125 -6.45 -13.92 -12.20
N SER A 126 -5.89 -12.89 -12.84
CA SER A 126 -6.24 -12.44 -14.19
C SER A 126 -5.06 -12.69 -15.16
N PRO A 127 -5.00 -13.83 -15.87
CA PRO A 127 -3.82 -14.22 -16.66
C PRO A 127 -3.40 -13.19 -17.72
N SER A 128 -4.35 -12.45 -18.30
CA SER A 128 -4.07 -11.38 -19.27
C SER A 128 -3.30 -10.18 -18.69
N ARG A 129 -3.20 -10.09 -17.36
CA ARG A 129 -2.59 -8.98 -16.63
C ARG A 129 -1.47 -9.40 -15.69
N CYS A 130 -1.19 -10.70 -15.60
CA CYS A 130 -0.12 -11.21 -14.76
C CYS A 130 1.21 -11.15 -15.50
N SER A 131 2.10 -10.23 -15.10
CA SER A 131 3.49 -10.20 -15.56
C SER A 131 4.39 -11.00 -14.60
N SER A 132 5.65 -11.20 -15.01
CA SER A 132 6.72 -11.69 -14.11
C SER A 132 6.98 -10.75 -12.92
N HIS A 133 6.47 -9.52 -12.97
CA HIS A 133 6.60 -8.48 -11.94
C HIS A 133 5.33 -8.44 -11.09
N ASN A 134 5.06 -9.56 -10.43
CA ASN A 134 3.95 -9.77 -9.50
C ASN A 134 4.47 -10.59 -8.30
N LEU A 135 4.03 -10.27 -7.08
CA LEU A 135 4.55 -10.92 -5.87
C LEU A 135 4.34 -12.45 -5.88
N VAL A 136 3.19 -12.94 -6.36
CA VAL A 136 2.90 -14.38 -6.44
C VAL A 136 3.86 -15.06 -7.43
N SER A 137 4.05 -14.47 -8.61
CA SER A 137 5.03 -14.95 -9.61
C SER A 137 6.44 -15.04 -9.02
N LEU A 138 6.88 -14.00 -8.32
CA LEU A 138 8.22 -13.95 -7.71
C LEU A 138 8.39 -14.98 -6.60
N LEU A 139 7.34 -15.26 -5.81
CA LEU A 139 7.39 -16.29 -4.77
C LEU A 139 7.43 -17.70 -5.35
N ILE A 140 6.73 -17.96 -6.47
CA ILE A 140 6.84 -19.21 -7.21
C ILE A 140 8.29 -19.39 -7.69
N THR A 141 8.88 -18.36 -8.30
CA THR A 141 10.24 -18.42 -8.85
C THR A 141 11.31 -18.55 -7.77
N HIS A 142 11.32 -17.67 -6.76
CA HIS A 142 12.42 -17.59 -5.78
C HIS A 142 12.29 -18.57 -4.60
N LYS A 143 11.07 -18.96 -4.24
CA LYS A 143 10.83 -19.90 -3.12
C LYS A 143 10.34 -21.28 -3.58
N SER A 144 10.25 -21.52 -4.89
CA SER A 144 9.78 -22.80 -5.46
C SER A 144 8.41 -23.23 -4.91
N LEU A 145 7.54 -22.26 -4.62
CA LEU A 145 6.19 -22.54 -4.11
C LEU A 145 5.27 -22.93 -5.27
N SER A 146 4.26 -23.76 -4.98
CA SER A 146 3.11 -23.89 -5.88
C SER A 146 2.35 -22.57 -5.95
N VAL A 147 1.49 -22.38 -6.96
CA VAL A 147 0.64 -21.20 -7.07
C VAL A 147 -0.16 -20.97 -5.78
N GLN A 148 -0.84 -22.01 -5.28
CA GLN A 148 -1.58 -21.92 -4.02
C GLN A 148 -0.66 -21.64 -2.83
N GLY A 149 0.54 -22.24 -2.79
CA GLY A 149 1.53 -21.98 -1.76
C GLY A 149 1.98 -20.52 -1.74
N ALA A 150 2.19 -19.92 -2.92
CA ALA A 150 2.56 -18.52 -3.07
C ALA A 150 1.40 -17.59 -2.69
N MET A 151 0.17 -17.87 -3.13
CA MET A 151 -1.04 -17.14 -2.70
C MET A 151 -1.20 -17.16 -1.18
N ASN A 152 -1.00 -18.33 -0.55
CA ASN A 152 -1.07 -18.45 0.89
C ASN A 152 0.03 -17.68 1.60
N TYR A 153 1.24 -17.66 1.03
CA TYR A 153 2.34 -16.86 1.55
C TYR A 153 2.00 -15.36 1.52
N VAL A 154 1.47 -14.85 0.41
CA VAL A 154 1.05 -13.45 0.29
C VAL A 154 -0.10 -13.12 1.24
N GLY A 155 -1.09 -14.01 1.37
CA GLY A 155 -2.18 -13.86 2.35
C GLY A 155 -1.66 -13.78 3.80
N GLY A 156 -0.64 -14.58 4.13
CA GLY A 156 0.08 -14.51 5.40
C GLY A 156 0.78 -13.17 5.62
N MET A 157 1.47 -12.64 4.60
CA MET A 157 2.09 -11.31 4.66
C MET A 157 1.06 -10.21 4.92
N ILE A 158 -0.08 -10.22 4.20
CA ILE A 158 -1.16 -9.25 4.40
C ILE A 158 -1.66 -9.30 5.85
N LYS A 159 -1.89 -10.50 6.39
CA LYS A 159 -2.33 -10.70 7.76
C LYS A 159 -1.32 -10.16 8.79
N GLU A 160 -0.03 -10.45 8.62
CA GLU A 160 1.04 -9.94 9.50
C GLU A 160 1.07 -8.40 9.50
N THR A 161 1.02 -7.79 8.31
CA THR A 161 1.03 -6.34 8.16
C THR A 161 -0.21 -5.68 8.77
N LEU A 162 -1.39 -6.28 8.64
CA LEU A 162 -2.62 -5.76 9.26
C LEU A 162 -2.62 -5.92 10.78
N HIS A 163 -1.97 -6.95 11.32
CA HIS A 163 -1.75 -7.07 12.76
C HIS A 163 -0.80 -5.96 13.27
N GLU A 164 0.27 -5.67 12.53
CA GLU A 164 1.20 -4.57 12.86
C GLU A 164 0.49 -3.21 12.77
N PHE A 165 -0.34 -2.98 11.76
CA PHE A 165 -1.19 -1.80 11.65
C PHE A 165 -2.02 -1.61 12.92
N HIS A 166 -2.72 -2.65 13.36
CA HIS A 166 -3.58 -2.59 14.54
C HIS A 166 -2.78 -2.38 15.84
N ARG A 167 -1.59 -2.99 15.96
CA ARG A 167 -0.68 -2.74 17.08
C ARG A 167 -0.29 -1.26 17.15
N LEU A 168 0.12 -0.68 16.02
CA LEU A 168 0.52 0.73 15.91
C LEU A 168 -0.65 1.69 16.19
N GLU A 169 -1.85 1.36 15.73
CA GLU A 169 -3.06 2.13 16.02
C GLU A 169 -3.28 2.27 17.53
N ARG A 170 -3.22 1.16 18.28
CA ARG A 170 -3.42 1.17 19.74
C ARG A 170 -2.36 1.99 20.48
N GLU A 171 -1.15 2.06 19.94
CA GLU A 171 -0.08 2.87 20.51
C GLU A 171 -0.20 4.36 20.17
N LEU A 172 -0.74 4.70 19.00
CA LEU A 172 -0.95 6.08 18.55
C LEU A 172 -2.21 6.69 19.17
N ILE A 173 -3.24 5.87 19.40
CA ILE A 173 -4.51 6.27 19.98
C ILE A 173 -4.86 5.29 21.11
N PRO A 174 -4.29 5.49 22.31
CA PRO A 174 -4.67 4.71 23.49
C PRO A 174 -6.15 4.99 23.77
N SER A 175 -7.00 4.00 23.50
CA SER A 175 -8.43 4.11 23.77
C SER A 175 -8.64 4.11 25.29
N SER A 176 -9.47 5.02 25.81
CA SER A 176 -9.77 5.10 27.25
C SER A 176 -10.90 4.15 27.71
N ASN A 177 -11.38 3.22 26.87
CA ASN A 177 -12.30 2.15 27.29
C ASN A 177 -12.38 1.01 26.26
N ASP A 178 -12.58 -0.21 26.78
CA ASP A 178 -12.75 -1.48 26.09
C ASP A 178 -13.81 -1.48 24.96
N GLN A 179 -13.36 -1.19 23.73
CA GLN A 179 -14.07 -1.56 22.49
C GLN A 179 -13.13 -2.32 21.53
N ASP A 180 -12.43 -3.33 22.06
CA ASP A 180 -11.55 -4.20 21.28
C ASP A 180 -12.30 -4.99 20.18
N SER A 181 -13.61 -5.24 20.32
CA SER A 181 -14.38 -6.03 19.35
C SER A 181 -14.73 -5.27 18.05
N ALA A 182 -14.88 -3.95 18.12
CA ALA A 182 -15.17 -3.09 16.96
C ALA A 182 -13.90 -2.73 16.18
N SER A 183 -12.77 -2.52 16.87
CA SER A 183 -11.48 -2.20 16.23
C SER A 183 -10.94 -3.34 15.35
N TRP A 184 -11.29 -4.60 15.66
CA TRP A 184 -11.03 -5.78 14.81
C TRP A 184 -12.14 -6.08 13.79
N GLY A 185 -13.30 -5.42 13.87
CA GLY A 185 -14.46 -5.69 13.03
C GLY A 185 -14.17 -5.54 11.54
N TRP A 186 -13.40 -4.53 11.17
CA TRP A 186 -13.06 -4.25 9.77
C TRP A 186 -12.10 -5.29 9.17
N LEU A 187 -11.24 -5.93 9.97
CA LEU A 187 -10.38 -7.02 9.50
C LEU A 187 -11.20 -8.25 9.07
N ARG A 188 -12.41 -8.43 9.61
CA ARG A 188 -13.33 -9.47 9.12
C ARG A 188 -13.85 -9.16 7.72
N SER A 189 -14.06 -7.89 7.39
CA SER A 189 -14.47 -7.45 6.04
C SER A 189 -13.41 -7.75 4.97
N ILE A 190 -12.16 -7.95 5.37
CA ILE A 190 -11.01 -8.29 4.51
C ILE A 190 -10.86 -9.81 4.35
N GLY A 191 -11.61 -10.59 5.14
CA GLY A 191 -11.46 -12.05 5.21
C GLY A 191 -11.59 -12.76 3.86
N SER A 192 -12.32 -12.22 2.88
CA SER A 192 -12.40 -12.78 1.52
C SER A 192 -11.04 -12.78 0.79
N VAL A 193 -10.24 -11.72 0.93
CA VAL A 193 -8.91 -11.64 0.30
C VAL A 193 -7.95 -12.62 0.96
N ILE A 194 -8.00 -12.73 2.29
CA ILE A 194 -7.20 -13.69 3.04
C ILE A 194 -7.63 -15.13 2.70
N ARG A 195 -8.93 -15.37 2.47
CA ARG A 195 -9.47 -16.69 2.07
C ARG A 195 -8.97 -17.14 0.70
N LEU A 196 -8.79 -16.24 -0.27
CA LEU A 196 -8.12 -16.58 -1.55
C LEU A 196 -6.73 -17.20 -1.33
N GLY A 197 -6.06 -16.85 -0.23
CA GLY A 197 -4.79 -17.43 0.21
C GLY A 197 -4.90 -18.38 1.41
N ALA A 198 -6.06 -18.96 1.71
CA ALA A 198 -6.20 -19.81 2.90
C ALA A 198 -7.16 -20.99 2.66
N GLU A 199 -6.83 -21.84 1.69
CA GLU A 199 -7.48 -23.14 1.56
C GLU A 199 -6.43 -24.25 1.57
N GLY A 200 -6.26 -24.82 2.77
CA GLY A 200 -5.29 -25.86 3.06
C GLY A 200 -4.80 -25.80 4.50
N GLY A 201 -5.68 -26.14 5.45
CA GLY A 201 -5.29 -26.43 6.84
C GLY A 201 -5.85 -25.45 7.87
N ALA A 202 -7.06 -25.73 8.34
CA ALA A 202 -7.58 -25.17 9.60
C ALA A 202 -6.85 -25.71 10.85
N ASN A 203 -5.74 -26.45 10.69
CA ASN A 203 -4.92 -27.00 11.77
C ASN A 203 -3.44 -26.96 11.38
N SER A 204 -2.80 -25.79 11.48
CA SER A 204 -1.35 -25.71 11.65
C SER A 204 -1.01 -24.73 12.77
N SER A 205 -1.01 -25.27 13.99
CA SER A 205 -0.18 -24.73 15.05
C SER A 205 1.30 -24.90 14.64
N ALA A 206 1.83 -23.96 13.85
CA ALA A 206 3.23 -23.51 13.81
C ALA A 206 3.57 -22.82 12.48
N SER A 207 4.01 -21.56 12.55
CA SER A 207 5.33 -21.21 12.03
C SER A 207 5.95 -20.20 12.99
N PRO A 208 7.08 -20.51 13.65
CA PRO A 208 7.78 -19.57 14.53
C PRO A 208 8.44 -18.40 13.79
N ASN A 209 8.41 -18.41 12.45
CA ASN A 209 9.07 -17.44 11.59
C ASN A 209 8.06 -16.54 10.89
N SER A 210 8.20 -15.22 11.10
CA SER A 210 7.44 -14.20 10.37
C SER A 210 7.65 -14.34 8.85
N TYR A 211 6.56 -14.28 8.07
CA TYR A 211 6.60 -14.27 6.60
C TYR A 211 7.48 -13.12 6.08
N LEU A 212 7.46 -11.98 6.77
CA LEU A 212 8.31 -10.81 6.49
C LEU A 212 9.75 -10.96 7.01
N GLY A 213 9.95 -11.67 8.12
CA GLY A 213 11.27 -11.95 8.68
C GLY A 213 12.21 -12.69 7.72
N GLY A 214 11.66 -13.59 6.90
CA GLY A 214 12.42 -14.31 5.86
C GLY A 214 12.69 -13.52 4.57
N ILE A 215 12.19 -12.28 4.44
CA ILE A 215 12.39 -11.40 3.27
C ILE A 215 13.47 -10.35 3.56
N ASN A 216 13.60 -9.93 4.83
CA ASN A 216 14.54 -8.89 5.25
C ASN A 216 16.02 -9.30 5.27
N GLN A 217 16.37 -10.57 5.04
CA GLN A 217 17.79 -10.99 5.00
C GLN A 217 18.51 -10.59 3.70
N ASP A 218 17.76 -10.28 2.64
CA ASP A 218 18.30 -9.84 1.34
C ASP A 218 18.22 -8.31 1.14
N SER A 219 18.09 -7.53 2.23
CA SER A 219 17.67 -6.11 2.22
C SER A 219 18.69 -5.12 1.65
N ALA A 220 19.84 -5.56 1.16
CA ALA A 220 20.75 -4.69 0.44
C ALA A 220 20.25 -4.54 -1.01
N THR A 221 19.42 -3.53 -1.27
CA THR A 221 19.31 -3.04 -2.65
C THR A 221 20.72 -2.68 -3.12
N PRO A 222 21.16 -3.07 -4.33
CA PRO A 222 22.54 -2.84 -4.80
C PRO A 222 23.05 -1.40 -4.67
N ASP A 223 22.13 -0.43 -4.60
CA ASP A 223 22.42 1.00 -4.65
C ASP A 223 22.18 1.72 -3.30
N GLY A 224 21.89 1.00 -2.21
CA GLY A 224 21.55 1.62 -0.91
C GLY A 224 20.24 2.43 -0.94
N TRP A 225 19.37 2.14 -1.91
CA TRP A 225 18.08 2.80 -2.07
C TRP A 225 17.11 2.35 -0.97
N SER A 226 16.90 3.21 0.02
CA SER A 226 15.72 3.11 0.88
C SER A 226 14.54 3.78 0.18
N LEU A 227 13.41 3.09 0.12
CA LEU A 227 12.13 3.76 -0.06
C LEU A 227 11.80 4.51 1.24
N ASN A 228 12.58 5.56 1.54
CA ASN A 228 12.18 6.58 2.48
C ASN A 228 11.02 7.29 1.81
N THR A 229 9.83 6.69 1.97
CA THR A 229 8.55 7.37 1.87
C THR A 229 8.76 8.75 2.51
N HIS A 230 8.49 9.81 1.76
CA HIS A 230 8.99 11.18 1.91
C HIS A 230 8.82 11.85 3.30
N TRP A 231 8.21 11.18 4.26
CA TRP A 231 7.94 11.61 5.63
C TRP A 231 9.17 12.08 6.43
N GLU A 232 10.40 11.79 6.02
CA GLU A 232 11.59 12.20 6.80
C GLU A 232 11.86 13.70 6.75
N ASP A 233 11.54 14.38 5.64
CA ASP A 233 12.07 15.71 5.30
C ASP A 233 11.19 16.88 5.77
N ASP A 234 10.03 16.59 6.39
CA ASP A 234 9.17 17.62 6.96
C ASP A 234 9.67 18.00 8.37
N THR A 235 10.22 19.22 8.47
CA THR A 235 10.79 19.86 9.66
C THR A 235 9.77 20.59 10.53
N PHE A 236 8.48 20.37 10.31
CA PHE A 236 7.43 21.05 11.05
C PHE A 236 6.81 20.09 12.04
N ASP A 237 7.33 20.08 13.27
CA ASP A 237 6.54 19.63 14.41
C ASP A 237 5.23 20.41 14.40
N ASP A 238 4.09 19.71 14.32
CA ASP A 238 2.81 20.32 14.65
C ASP A 238 2.56 20.04 16.14
N PRO A 239 2.80 21.02 17.03
CA PRO A 239 2.62 20.83 18.46
C PRO A 239 1.17 20.52 18.84
N ASN A 240 0.21 20.70 17.91
CA ASN A 240 -1.22 20.56 18.13
C ASN A 240 -1.84 19.35 17.42
N VAL A 241 -1.07 18.30 17.06
CA VAL A 241 -1.67 17.03 16.59
C VAL A 241 -2.62 16.49 17.67
N SER A 242 -3.91 16.73 17.44
CA SER A 242 -4.99 16.28 18.30
C SER A 242 -5.17 14.76 18.16
N SER A 243 -5.53 14.07 19.24
CA SER A 243 -5.99 12.67 19.17
C SER A 243 -7.12 12.48 18.15
N SER A 244 -7.98 13.49 17.95
CA SER A 244 -9.03 13.47 16.92
C SER A 244 -8.50 13.59 15.49
N HIS A 245 -7.35 14.22 15.29
CA HIS A 245 -6.69 14.27 13.98
C HIS A 245 -6.03 12.93 13.66
N LEU A 246 -5.31 12.35 14.62
CA LEU A 246 -4.77 11.00 14.49
C LEU A 246 -5.86 9.97 14.19
N ALA A 247 -6.99 10.02 14.91
CA ALA A 247 -8.12 9.13 14.70
C ALA A 247 -8.69 9.23 13.28
N ARG A 248 -8.87 10.44 12.75
CA ARG A 248 -9.34 10.65 11.38
C ARG A 248 -8.35 10.13 10.34
N TYR A 249 -7.05 10.34 10.56
CA TYR A 249 -6.03 9.82 9.66
C TYR A 249 -5.99 8.28 9.64
N ILE A 250 -6.04 7.65 10.82
CA ILE A 250 -6.05 6.18 10.93
C ILE A 250 -7.34 5.60 10.33
N LEU A 251 -8.48 6.24 10.54
CA LEU A 251 -9.74 5.86 9.89
C LEU A 251 -9.62 5.93 8.37
N ALA A 252 -9.04 6.99 7.83
CA ALA A 252 -8.80 7.10 6.39
C ALA A 252 -7.89 6.00 5.84
N LEU A 253 -6.87 5.59 6.60
CA LEU A 253 -6.04 4.44 6.22
C LEU A 253 -6.84 3.13 6.20
N LYS A 254 -7.75 2.93 7.17
CA LYS A 254 -8.65 1.77 7.18
C LYS A 254 -9.60 1.79 5.99
N ASP A 255 -10.21 2.94 5.71
CA ASP A 255 -11.12 3.12 4.58
C ASP A 255 -10.39 2.92 3.24
N TYR A 256 -9.14 3.38 3.12
CA TYR A 256 -8.28 3.11 1.97
C TYR A 256 -8.07 1.60 1.77
N VAL A 257 -7.75 0.86 2.84
CA VAL A 257 -7.55 -0.60 2.76
C VAL A 257 -8.85 -1.31 2.36
N ILE A 258 -9.94 -1.05 3.09
CA ILE A 258 -11.24 -1.71 2.86
C ILE A 258 -11.78 -1.36 1.48
N GLY A 259 -11.77 -0.07 1.12
CA GLY A 259 -12.24 0.43 -0.15
C GLY A 259 -11.46 -0.18 -1.31
N SER A 260 -10.14 -0.29 -1.21
CA SER A 260 -9.32 -0.93 -2.24
C SER A 260 -9.62 -2.42 -2.39
N MET A 261 -9.88 -3.12 -1.30
CA MET A 261 -10.22 -4.55 -1.32
C MET A 261 -11.60 -4.80 -1.90
N HIS A 262 -12.60 -3.99 -1.54
CA HIS A 262 -13.92 -4.03 -2.15
C HIS A 262 -13.85 -3.72 -3.64
N TRP A 263 -13.20 -2.61 -3.99
CA TRP A 263 -13.00 -2.20 -5.38
C TRP A 263 -12.33 -3.29 -6.21
N GLY A 264 -11.36 -4.03 -5.65
CA GLY A 264 -10.71 -5.14 -6.34
C GLY A 264 -11.64 -6.28 -6.75
N TYR A 265 -12.75 -6.50 -6.02
CA TYR A 265 -13.79 -7.44 -6.46
C TYR A 265 -14.84 -6.77 -7.36
N GLU A 266 -15.22 -5.52 -7.08
CA GLU A 266 -16.24 -4.81 -7.85
C GLU A 266 -15.77 -4.43 -9.26
N THR A 267 -14.47 -4.21 -9.44
CA THR A 267 -13.88 -3.86 -10.72
C THR A 267 -13.80 -5.07 -11.64
N GLU A 268 -14.25 -4.90 -12.88
CA GLU A 268 -14.13 -5.93 -13.91
C GLU A 268 -12.68 -6.19 -14.35
N LEU A 269 -11.71 -5.38 -13.89
CA LEU A 269 -10.30 -5.48 -14.28
C LEU A 269 -9.68 -6.84 -13.95
N PHE A 270 -10.07 -7.45 -12.83
CA PHE A 270 -9.44 -8.68 -12.33
C PHE A 270 -10.30 -9.91 -12.60
N PHE A 271 -11.56 -9.88 -12.19
CA PHE A 271 -12.47 -11.03 -12.23
C PHE A 271 -13.58 -10.91 -13.28
N GLY A 272 -13.57 -9.85 -14.10
CA GLY A 272 -14.68 -9.53 -14.99
C GLY A 272 -15.99 -9.39 -14.20
N VAL A 273 -17.09 -9.91 -14.74
CA VAL A 273 -18.40 -9.90 -14.08
C VAL A 273 -18.52 -10.90 -12.90
N LYS A 274 -17.48 -11.68 -12.60
CA LYS A 274 -17.51 -12.74 -11.57
C LYS A 274 -17.00 -12.27 -10.20
N GLY A 275 -16.71 -10.99 -10.04
CA GLY A 275 -16.15 -10.43 -8.81
C GLY A 275 -16.91 -10.79 -7.53
N ASP A 276 -18.23 -10.65 -7.56
CA ASP A 276 -19.12 -10.96 -6.42
C ASP A 276 -19.15 -12.47 -6.09
N GLU A 277 -19.12 -13.33 -7.11
CA GLU A 277 -19.03 -14.78 -6.93
C GLU A 277 -17.70 -15.14 -6.26
N VAL A 278 -16.58 -14.65 -6.81
CA VAL A 278 -15.24 -14.89 -6.27
C VAL A 278 -15.14 -14.40 -4.83
N ARG A 279 -15.69 -13.22 -4.53
CA ARG A 279 -15.72 -12.66 -3.18
C ARG A 279 -16.50 -13.54 -2.21
N SER A 280 -17.64 -14.08 -2.64
CA SER A 280 -18.55 -14.87 -1.82
C SER A 280 -18.01 -16.27 -1.54
N PHE A 281 -17.45 -16.92 -2.57
CA PHE A 281 -17.00 -18.30 -2.48
C PHE A 281 -15.53 -18.43 -2.06
N GLY A 282 -14.68 -17.45 -2.40
CA GLY A 282 -13.25 -17.47 -2.08
C GLY A 282 -12.40 -18.28 -3.03
N TRP A 283 -12.93 -18.74 -4.17
CA TRP A 283 -12.22 -19.55 -5.15
C TRP A 283 -12.09 -18.82 -6.48
N VAL A 284 -10.93 -18.97 -7.12
CA VAL A 284 -10.70 -18.56 -8.50
C VAL A 284 -10.17 -19.77 -9.28
N PHE A 285 -10.82 -20.10 -10.38
CA PHE A 285 -10.28 -21.07 -11.34
C PHE A 285 -9.34 -20.35 -12.29
N LEU A 286 -8.05 -20.68 -12.23
CA LEU A 286 -7.07 -20.24 -13.22
C LEU A 286 -7.26 -21.14 -14.46
N ASN A 287 -7.58 -20.53 -15.59
CA ASN A 287 -7.69 -21.22 -16.89
C ASN A 287 -6.31 -21.45 -17.52
#